data_AF-A0A7X8IZW8-F1
#
_entry.id   AF-A0A7X8IZW8-F1
#
_cell.length_a   1.000
_cell.length_b   1.000
_cell.length_c   1.000
_cell.angle_alpha   90.00
_cell.angle_beta   90.00
_cell.angle_gamma   90.00
#
_symmetry.space_group_name_H-M   'P 1'
#
loop_
_entity.id
_entity.type
_entity.pdbx_description
1 polymer ?
#
loop_
_entity_poly.entity_id
_entity_poly.type
_entity_poly.pdbx_seq_one_letter_code
_entity_poly.pdbx_strand_id
1 'polypeptide(L)'
;MAAPTELSVLLRLYSGKQKSPTVLVQDFCDYIQKYARHYLQEVPDLVMYLDDTINTVLRMLEDLERSGKVILSSDSKGRKLVYVPQYFIDRIVQRFKDIDVKIDRPYPLATELPGNFPQSYIKPVYITSDFAEMLERGDRTNAYLCQLIFPDETPPILYPGSISPEKLLEVALSKIRLFLSKDESRDYIQKRMMIANPGKELSIKNSLEQFQTRPSESLSALKHSGDIYLFWNSLCSFIRQDYAKKTEKTAEEVALIQSVFITEYLNNHYKSKAQQNLQRQTALKNLELCFHKAPYFFDRDTIARFTDSRGVPLLGQYKSNDLEEFIKEKSGEANPDRLPDLLVFRTDDGRRYFVMKEKVLPLVIRLCNDGRKVIKDTIIREWYQLFTSYHQEPAMKNSPDFEKKVEMHCKKLAPVLHALL
;
A
#
# COMPACT_ATOMS: atom_id res chain seq x y z
N MET A 1 31.84 -13.54 -13.50
CA MET A 1 30.63 -13.09 -14.22
C MET A 1 30.95 -13.14 -15.70
N ALA A 2 30.10 -13.70 -16.55
CA ALA A 2 30.34 -13.76 -17.99
C ALA A 2 30.46 -12.35 -18.60
N ALA A 3 31.34 -12.18 -19.58
CA ALA A 3 31.51 -10.92 -20.29
C ALA A 3 30.22 -10.55 -21.05
N PRO A 4 29.69 -9.31 -20.92
CA PRO A 4 28.45 -8.91 -21.58
C PRO A 4 28.55 -8.97 -23.11
N THR A 5 27.50 -9.48 -23.75
CA THR A 5 27.38 -9.60 -25.22
C THR A 5 26.40 -8.60 -25.82
N GLU A 6 25.44 -8.12 -25.03
CA GLU A 6 24.41 -7.18 -25.49
C GLU A 6 25.00 -5.80 -25.83
N LEU A 7 24.71 -5.31 -27.04
CA LEU A 7 25.21 -4.02 -27.53
C LEU A 7 24.82 -2.84 -26.62
N SER A 8 23.60 -2.85 -26.08
CA SER A 8 23.09 -1.84 -25.14
C SER A 8 23.96 -1.74 -23.88
N VAL A 9 24.40 -2.89 -23.34
CA VAL A 9 25.26 -2.98 -22.16
C VAL A 9 26.67 -2.53 -22.50
N LEU A 10 27.22 -2.98 -23.64
CA LEU A 10 28.54 -2.55 -24.11
C LEU A 10 28.60 -1.04 -24.36
N LEU A 11 27.54 -0.47 -24.93
CA LEU A 11 27.42 0.95 -25.21
C LEU A 11 27.34 1.77 -23.91
N ARG A 12 26.58 1.30 -22.91
CA ARG A 12 26.52 1.87 -21.56
C ARG A 12 27.88 1.83 -20.85
N LEU A 13 28.61 0.72 -20.96
CA LEU A 13 29.97 0.59 -20.41
C LEU A 13 30.94 1.58 -21.07
N TYR A 14 30.86 1.70 -22.39
CA TYR A 14 31.73 2.60 -23.16
C TYR A 14 31.43 4.08 -22.87
N SER A 15 30.16 4.49 -22.86
CA SER A 15 29.75 5.85 -22.52
C SER A 15 30.17 6.24 -21.09
N GLY A 16 30.06 5.30 -20.15
CA GLY A 16 30.58 5.45 -18.78
C GLY A 16 32.10 5.67 -18.73
N LYS A 17 32.88 4.87 -19.48
CA LYS A 17 34.35 5.02 -19.58
C LYS A 17 34.75 6.36 -20.19
N GLN A 18 34.07 6.78 -21.26
CA GLN A 18 34.31 8.05 -21.94
C GLN A 18 33.76 9.27 -21.17
N LYS A 19 32.95 9.03 -20.12
CA LYS A 19 32.22 10.06 -19.37
C LYS A 19 31.39 10.98 -20.28
N SER A 20 30.87 10.43 -21.38
CA SER A 20 30.11 11.18 -22.39
C SER A 20 28.82 10.44 -22.75
N PRO A 21 27.65 11.12 -22.79
CA PRO A 21 26.40 10.54 -23.26
C PRO A 21 26.36 10.37 -24.78
N THR A 22 27.18 11.13 -25.51
CA THR A 22 27.27 11.08 -26.97
C THR A 22 28.57 10.41 -27.37
N VAL A 23 28.47 9.44 -28.27
CA VAL A 23 29.59 8.62 -28.72
C VAL A 23 29.64 8.62 -30.25
N LEU A 24 30.84 8.74 -30.82
CA LEU A 24 31.08 8.49 -32.24
C LEU A 24 30.98 6.99 -32.51
N VAL A 25 30.14 6.61 -33.49
CA VAL A 25 29.90 5.20 -33.82
C VAL A 25 31.20 4.50 -34.25
N GLN A 26 32.08 5.22 -34.96
CA GLN A 26 33.36 4.68 -35.42
C GLN A 26 34.27 4.32 -34.23
N ASP A 27 34.46 5.24 -33.28
CA ASP A 27 35.25 5.00 -32.07
C ASP A 27 34.69 3.85 -31.23
N PHE A 28 33.35 3.72 -31.20
CA PHE A 28 32.68 2.62 -30.52
C PHE A 28 32.90 1.27 -31.22
N CYS A 29 32.92 1.23 -32.55
CA CYS A 29 33.24 0.01 -33.31
C CYS A 29 34.67 -0.45 -33.00
N ASP A 30 35.63 0.46 -32.97
CA ASP A 30 37.02 0.14 -32.61
C ASP A 30 37.13 -0.42 -31.19
N TYR A 31 36.36 0.14 -30.25
CA TYR A 31 36.26 -0.37 -28.89
C TYR A 31 35.67 -1.78 -28.85
N ILE A 32 34.56 -2.02 -29.55
CA ILE A 32 33.90 -3.33 -29.59
C ILE A 32 34.82 -4.37 -30.21
N GLN A 33 35.53 -4.07 -31.31
CA GLN A 33 36.47 -5.02 -31.91
C GLN A 33 37.57 -5.44 -30.93
N LYS A 34 38.15 -4.48 -30.21
CA LYS A 34 39.16 -4.76 -29.18
C LYS A 34 38.57 -5.59 -28.03
N TYR A 35 37.36 -5.25 -27.61
CA TYR A 35 36.63 -5.97 -26.56
C TYR A 35 36.34 -7.43 -26.99
N ALA A 36 35.78 -7.61 -28.18
CA ALA A 36 35.45 -8.92 -28.75
C ALA A 36 36.70 -9.81 -28.86
N ARG A 37 37.82 -9.30 -29.39
CA ARG A 37 39.09 -10.05 -29.47
C ARG A 37 39.60 -10.50 -28.11
N HIS A 38 39.46 -9.66 -27.08
CA HIS A 38 39.92 -9.96 -25.73
C HIS A 38 39.09 -11.06 -25.05
N TYR A 39 37.77 -11.05 -25.23
CA TYR A 39 36.86 -11.96 -24.54
C TYR A 39 36.34 -13.12 -25.40
N LEU A 40 36.81 -13.25 -26.65
CA LEU A 40 36.31 -14.26 -27.60
C LEU A 40 36.43 -15.70 -27.09
N GLN A 41 37.51 -16.02 -26.38
CA GLN A 41 37.76 -17.35 -25.83
C GLN A 41 36.77 -17.70 -24.71
N GLU A 42 36.30 -16.70 -23.97
CA GLU A 42 35.32 -16.87 -22.90
C GLU A 42 33.88 -16.82 -23.43
N VAL A 43 33.63 -15.99 -24.47
CA VAL A 43 32.30 -15.76 -25.03
C VAL A 43 32.34 -15.78 -26.56
N PRO A 44 32.07 -16.95 -27.17
CA PRO A 44 32.14 -17.13 -28.62
C PRO A 44 31.20 -16.23 -29.44
N ASP A 45 30.05 -15.83 -28.87
CA ASP A 45 29.05 -15.00 -29.54
C ASP A 45 29.59 -13.62 -29.96
N LEU A 46 30.68 -13.15 -29.34
CA LEU A 46 31.33 -11.89 -29.72
C LEU A 46 31.98 -11.92 -31.11
N VAL A 47 32.09 -13.10 -31.74
CA VAL A 47 32.65 -13.25 -33.10
C VAL A 47 31.92 -12.39 -34.13
N MET A 48 30.61 -12.13 -33.92
CA MET A 48 29.80 -11.30 -34.81
C MET A 48 30.33 -9.87 -34.98
N TYR A 49 31.16 -9.40 -34.04
CA TYR A 49 31.72 -8.05 -34.07
C TYR A 49 33.14 -7.98 -34.66
N LEU A 50 33.71 -9.06 -35.23
CA LEU A 50 35.11 -9.07 -35.68
C LEU A 50 35.31 -8.73 -37.17
N ASP A 51 34.37 -9.10 -38.02
CA ASP A 51 34.47 -8.92 -39.48
C ASP A 51 33.77 -7.62 -39.92
N ASP A 52 32.45 -7.65 -40.10
CA ASP A 52 31.65 -6.51 -40.53
C ASP A 52 31.08 -5.73 -39.34
N THR A 53 31.96 -5.25 -38.46
CA THR A 53 31.57 -4.61 -37.19
C THR A 53 30.70 -3.39 -37.43
N ILE A 54 31.06 -2.53 -38.39
CA ILE A 54 30.38 -1.25 -38.61
C ILE A 54 28.93 -1.48 -39.03
N ASN A 55 28.68 -2.32 -40.04
CA ASN A 55 27.30 -2.55 -40.48
C ASN A 55 26.49 -3.32 -39.43
N THR A 56 27.11 -4.25 -38.72
CA THR A 56 26.46 -5.02 -37.65
C THR A 56 26.03 -4.10 -36.50
N VAL A 57 26.96 -3.27 -36.01
CA VAL A 57 26.68 -2.28 -34.95
C VAL A 57 25.63 -1.27 -35.40
N LEU A 58 25.69 -0.78 -36.65
CA LEU A 58 24.69 0.15 -37.17
C LEU A 58 23.28 -0.44 -37.20
N ARG A 59 23.09 -1.67 -37.72
CA ARG A 59 21.78 -2.33 -37.72
C ARG A 59 21.22 -2.51 -36.31
N MET A 60 22.08 -2.97 -35.39
CA MET A 60 21.67 -3.14 -33.99
C MET A 60 21.37 -1.79 -33.30
N LEU A 61 22.08 -0.72 -33.65
CA LEU A 61 21.80 0.63 -33.17
C LEU A 61 20.47 1.15 -33.72
N GLU A 62 20.12 0.88 -34.97
CA GLU A 62 18.81 1.20 -35.54
C GLU A 62 17.67 0.47 -34.81
N ASP A 63 17.87 -0.81 -34.46
CA ASP A 63 16.90 -1.55 -33.64
C ASP A 63 16.79 -0.97 -32.22
N LEU A 64 17.91 -0.55 -31.62
CA LEU A 64 17.90 0.13 -30.33
C LEU A 64 17.19 1.48 -30.40
N GLU A 65 17.36 2.25 -31.49
CA GLU A 65 16.65 3.51 -31.73
C GLU A 65 15.15 3.30 -31.90
N ARG A 66 14.73 2.27 -32.66
CA ARG A 66 13.31 1.88 -32.79
C ARG A 66 12.69 1.49 -31.46
N SER A 67 13.46 0.84 -30.57
CA SER A 67 13.04 0.54 -29.21
C SER A 67 13.12 1.75 -28.24
N GLY A 68 13.55 2.91 -28.74
CA GLY A 68 13.68 4.16 -28.00
C GLY A 68 14.91 4.24 -27.10
N LYS A 69 15.78 3.22 -27.05
CA LYS A 69 16.91 3.08 -26.11
C LYS A 69 18.09 4.02 -26.38
N VAL A 70 18.24 4.47 -27.62
CA VAL A 70 19.29 5.38 -28.08
C VAL A 70 18.70 6.37 -29.09
N ILE A 71 19.43 7.44 -29.38
CA ILE A 71 19.09 8.39 -30.44
C ILE A 71 20.28 8.50 -31.40
N LEU A 72 20.03 8.29 -32.69
CA LEU A 72 21.05 8.42 -33.72
C LEU A 72 21.01 9.82 -34.33
N SER A 73 22.18 10.36 -34.60
CA SER A 73 22.36 11.67 -35.22
C SER A 73 23.63 11.68 -36.06
N SER A 74 23.85 12.78 -36.79
CA SER A 74 25.11 13.03 -37.48
C SER A 74 25.70 14.36 -37.02
N ASP A 75 27.02 14.44 -36.95
CA ASP A 75 27.71 15.70 -36.72
C ASP A 75 27.76 16.58 -37.98
N SER A 76 28.32 17.79 -37.86
CA SER A 76 28.46 18.73 -38.98
C SER A 76 29.35 18.23 -40.12
N LYS A 77 30.14 17.17 -39.89
CA LYS A 77 31.00 16.51 -40.89
C LYS A 77 30.36 15.23 -41.44
N GLY A 78 29.09 14.94 -41.11
CA GLY A 78 28.35 13.76 -41.54
C GLY A 78 28.68 12.47 -40.78
N ARG A 79 29.50 12.52 -39.73
CA ARG A 79 29.87 11.34 -38.92
C ARG A 79 28.70 10.95 -38.01
N LYS A 80 28.41 9.64 -37.95
CA LYS A 80 27.32 9.10 -37.13
C LYS A 80 27.65 9.16 -35.64
N LEU A 81 26.70 9.67 -34.87
CA LEU A 81 26.73 9.80 -33.42
C LEU A 81 25.58 9.01 -32.81
N VAL A 82 25.84 8.39 -31.67
CA VAL A 82 24.82 7.76 -30.83
C VAL A 82 24.74 8.49 -29.49
N TYR A 83 23.55 8.95 -29.13
CA TYR A 83 23.24 9.50 -27.82
C TYR A 83 22.61 8.42 -26.95
N VAL A 84 23.09 8.30 -25.72
CA VAL A 84 22.75 7.22 -24.78
C VAL A 84 22.07 7.82 -23.54
N PRO A 85 20.73 7.94 -23.50
CA PRO A 85 20.00 8.51 -22.36
C PRO A 85 20.32 7.80 -21.04
N GLN A 86 20.52 6.48 -21.08
CA GLN A 86 20.84 5.64 -19.92
C GLN A 86 22.07 6.14 -19.14
N TYR A 87 23.03 6.80 -19.81
CA TYR A 87 24.20 7.39 -19.15
C TYR A 87 23.82 8.33 -18.00
N PHE A 88 22.81 9.19 -18.21
CA PHE A 88 22.34 10.10 -17.16
C PHE A 88 21.61 9.34 -16.06
N ILE A 89 20.78 8.36 -16.42
CA ILE A 89 20.07 7.52 -15.43
C ILE A 89 21.07 6.87 -14.48
N ASP A 90 22.15 6.29 -15.01
CA ASP A 90 23.19 5.64 -14.22
C ASP A 90 23.93 6.61 -13.31
N ARG A 91 24.21 7.83 -13.78
CA ARG A 91 24.82 8.86 -12.96
C ARG A 91 23.92 9.30 -11.81
N ILE A 92 22.62 9.40 -12.04
CA ILE A 92 21.65 9.70 -10.99
C ILE A 92 21.55 8.53 -10.00
N VAL A 93 21.54 7.28 -10.46
CA VAL A 93 21.64 6.09 -9.59
C VAL A 93 22.89 6.14 -8.73
N GLN A 94 24.04 6.45 -9.33
CA GLN A 94 25.30 6.59 -8.59
C GLN A 94 25.25 7.76 -7.60
N ARG A 95 24.59 8.86 -7.96
CA ARG A 95 24.41 10.01 -7.06
C ARG A 95 23.61 9.64 -5.81
N PHE A 96 22.59 8.81 -5.93
CA PHE A 96 21.85 8.28 -4.76
C PHE A 96 22.71 7.36 -3.88
N LYS A 97 23.56 6.51 -4.48
CA LYS A 97 24.54 5.72 -3.71
C LYS A 97 25.52 6.63 -2.97
N ASP A 98 25.97 7.71 -3.60
CA ASP A 98 26.88 8.65 -2.97
C ASP A 98 26.20 9.44 -1.84
N ILE A 99 24.89 9.72 -1.94
CA ILE A 99 24.10 10.35 -0.87
C ILE A 99 24.02 9.43 0.35
N ASP A 100 23.89 8.11 0.15
CA ASP A 100 23.91 7.14 1.26
C ASP A 100 25.24 7.16 2.02
N VAL A 101 26.36 7.41 1.33
CA VAL A 101 27.69 7.53 1.94
C VAL A 101 27.88 8.92 2.57
N LYS A 102 27.44 9.98 1.89
CA LYS A 102 27.65 11.37 2.31
C LYS A 102 26.34 12.16 2.20
N ILE A 103 25.64 12.25 3.33
CA ILE A 103 24.26 12.75 3.38
C ILE A 103 24.11 14.26 3.14
N ASP A 104 25.18 15.04 3.25
CA ASP A 104 25.21 16.47 2.93
C ASP A 104 25.03 16.76 1.44
N ARG A 105 25.29 15.78 0.56
CA ARG A 105 25.14 15.95 -0.90
C ARG A 105 23.69 16.26 -1.27
N PRO A 106 23.38 17.33 -2.01
CA PRO A 106 22.01 17.67 -2.40
C PRO A 106 21.42 16.59 -3.33
N TYR A 107 20.08 16.53 -3.34
CA TYR A 107 19.36 15.70 -4.30
C TYR A 107 19.67 16.16 -5.73
N PRO A 108 19.68 15.23 -6.70
CA PRO A 108 19.78 15.61 -8.10
C PRO A 108 18.55 16.43 -8.52
N LEU A 109 18.76 17.49 -9.29
CA LEU A 109 17.70 18.36 -9.79
C LEU A 109 17.41 18.10 -11.26
N ALA A 110 16.16 18.35 -11.68
CA ALA A 110 15.78 18.24 -13.10
C ALA A 110 16.58 19.19 -14.00
N THR A 111 17.01 20.35 -13.47
CA THR A 111 17.83 21.34 -14.17
C THR A 111 19.26 20.87 -14.45
N GLU A 112 19.71 19.77 -13.84
CA GLU A 112 21.02 19.16 -14.11
C GLU A 112 21.06 18.34 -15.41
N LEU A 113 19.88 17.99 -15.95
CA LEU A 113 19.80 17.33 -17.25
C LEU A 113 20.03 18.34 -18.38
N PRO A 114 20.70 17.93 -19.48
CA PRO A 114 20.88 18.81 -20.62
C PRO A 114 19.53 19.06 -21.31
N GLY A 115 19.36 20.22 -21.95
CA GLY A 115 18.10 20.58 -22.62
C GLY A 115 17.69 19.65 -23.76
N ASN A 116 18.62 18.86 -24.29
CA ASN A 116 18.34 17.82 -25.30
C ASN A 116 18.03 16.44 -24.70
N PHE A 117 17.92 16.31 -23.37
CA PHE A 117 17.54 15.06 -22.75
C PHE A 117 16.11 14.68 -23.13
N PRO A 118 15.84 13.45 -23.60
CA PRO A 118 14.53 13.10 -24.12
C PRO A 118 13.49 13.01 -23.00
N GLN A 119 12.36 13.72 -23.15
CA GLN A 119 11.30 13.76 -22.14
C GLN A 119 10.58 12.42 -21.96
N SER A 120 10.65 11.52 -22.94
CA SER A 120 10.12 10.15 -22.82
C SER A 120 10.76 9.33 -21.70
N TYR A 121 11.94 9.75 -21.23
CA TYR A 121 12.66 9.14 -20.10
C TYR A 121 12.39 9.81 -18.76
N ILE A 122 11.52 10.82 -18.72
CA ILE A 122 11.15 11.53 -17.49
C ILE A 122 9.67 11.28 -17.23
N LYS A 123 9.37 10.68 -16.08
CA LYS A 123 8.01 10.52 -15.58
C LYS A 123 7.74 11.59 -14.50
N PRO A 124 6.79 12.51 -14.71
CA PRO A 124 6.38 13.42 -13.65
C PRO A 124 5.68 12.64 -12.53
N VAL A 125 5.96 13.01 -11.29
CA VAL A 125 5.36 12.44 -10.09
C VAL A 125 5.00 13.59 -9.16
N TYR A 126 3.72 13.94 -9.07
CA TYR A 126 3.27 14.96 -8.14
C TYR A 126 3.21 14.37 -6.73
N ILE A 127 3.89 15.02 -5.78
CA ILE A 127 3.97 14.49 -4.41
C ILE A 127 2.58 14.33 -3.79
N THR A 128 1.63 15.19 -4.13
CA THR A 128 0.30 15.22 -3.51
C THR A 128 -0.65 14.13 -4.02
N SER A 129 -0.58 13.77 -5.30
CA SER A 129 -1.52 12.82 -5.93
C SER A 129 -0.91 11.44 -6.21
N ASP A 130 0.34 11.39 -6.68
CA ASP A 130 0.87 10.17 -7.33
C ASP A 130 1.77 9.37 -6.39
N PHE A 131 2.35 10.03 -5.39
CA PHE A 131 3.43 9.45 -4.58
C PHE A 131 2.95 8.31 -3.66
N ALA A 132 1.72 8.40 -3.13
CA ALA A 132 1.10 7.31 -2.37
C ALA A 132 0.83 6.08 -3.25
N GLU A 133 0.34 6.28 -4.49
CA GLU A 133 0.11 5.16 -5.41
C GLU A 133 1.43 4.46 -5.80
N MET A 134 2.50 5.22 -6.01
CA MET A 134 3.83 4.66 -6.27
C MET A 134 4.40 3.85 -5.11
N LEU A 135 4.04 4.22 -3.87
CA LEU A 135 4.38 3.46 -2.67
C LEU A 135 3.70 2.09 -2.70
N GLU A 136 2.42 2.04 -3.09
CA GLU A 136 1.61 0.82 -3.09
C GLU A 136 1.91 -0.13 -4.25
N ARG A 137 2.17 0.40 -5.47
CA ARG A 137 2.47 -0.43 -6.65
C ARG A 137 3.78 -1.19 -6.52
N GLY A 138 4.80 -0.59 -5.90
CA GLY A 138 6.09 -1.25 -5.68
C GLY A 138 6.95 -1.47 -6.95
N ASP A 139 6.51 -1.02 -8.12
CA ASP A 139 7.25 -1.17 -9.39
C ASP A 139 8.62 -0.49 -9.33
N ARG A 140 9.68 -1.19 -9.77
CA ARG A 140 11.05 -0.67 -9.82
C ARG A 140 11.67 -0.89 -11.19
N THR A 141 12.29 0.16 -11.74
CA THR A 141 12.92 0.07 -13.06
C THR A 141 14.04 1.09 -13.24
N ASN A 142 15.08 0.72 -14.00
CA ASN A 142 16.15 1.62 -14.42
C ASN A 142 15.92 2.19 -15.82
N ALA A 143 14.72 2.03 -16.39
CA ALA A 143 14.41 2.48 -17.74
C ALA A 143 14.12 3.98 -17.84
N TYR A 144 13.72 4.64 -16.75
CA TYR A 144 13.38 6.06 -16.73
C TYR A 144 13.74 6.71 -15.39
N LEU A 145 13.74 8.04 -15.40
CA LEU A 145 13.82 8.88 -14.23
C LEU A 145 12.43 9.38 -13.85
N CYS A 146 12.18 9.49 -12.56
CA CYS A 146 11.04 10.16 -12.00
C CYS A 146 11.43 11.59 -11.60
N GLN A 147 10.55 12.54 -11.89
CA GLN A 147 10.66 13.92 -11.44
C GLN A 147 9.62 14.15 -10.34
N LEU A 148 10.06 14.19 -9.08
CA LEU A 148 9.19 14.50 -7.94
C LEU A 148 8.91 16.00 -7.91
N ILE A 149 7.66 16.36 -8.16
CA ILE A 149 7.18 17.74 -8.24
C ILE A 149 6.50 18.11 -6.92
N PHE A 150 6.90 19.25 -6.37
CA PHE A 150 6.34 19.83 -5.15
C PHE A 150 5.23 20.83 -5.49
N PRO A 151 4.30 21.10 -4.55
CA PRO A 151 3.16 22.00 -4.80
C PRO A 151 3.55 23.49 -4.78
N ASP A 152 4.78 23.82 -4.36
CA ASP A 152 5.32 25.17 -4.32
C ASP A 152 6.54 25.31 -5.26
N GLU A 153 7.23 26.45 -5.20
CA GLU A 153 8.42 26.74 -6.01
C GLU A 153 9.67 25.92 -5.59
N THR A 154 9.52 24.88 -4.77
CA THR A 154 10.64 24.01 -4.40
C THR A 154 11.12 23.26 -5.65
N PRO A 155 12.44 23.32 -5.97
CA PRO A 155 12.98 22.61 -7.13
C PRO A 155 12.63 21.12 -7.12
N PRO A 156 12.22 20.53 -8.25
CA PRO A 156 11.85 19.13 -8.31
C PRO A 156 13.06 18.21 -8.15
N ILE A 157 12.88 17.09 -7.44
CA ILE A 157 13.91 16.07 -7.30
C ILE A 157 13.86 15.14 -8.51
N LEU A 158 15.02 14.87 -9.09
CA LEU A 158 15.20 13.83 -10.10
C LEU A 158 15.71 12.56 -9.43
N TYR A 159 14.98 11.46 -9.55
CA TYR A 159 15.36 10.17 -8.98
C TYR A 159 15.12 9.01 -9.95
N PRO A 160 15.90 7.92 -9.90
CA PRO A 160 15.69 6.77 -10.76
C PRO A 160 14.41 6.02 -10.37
N GLY A 161 13.69 5.46 -11.35
CA GLY A 161 12.52 4.61 -11.08
C GLY A 161 12.83 3.35 -10.26
N SER A 162 14.10 3.02 -10.02
CA SER A 162 14.55 1.93 -9.16
C SER A 162 14.63 2.30 -7.69
N ILE A 163 14.61 3.61 -7.36
CA ILE A 163 14.58 4.10 -5.99
C ILE A 163 13.13 4.12 -5.51
N SER A 164 12.86 3.47 -4.37
CA SER A 164 11.53 3.44 -3.79
C SER A 164 11.18 4.74 -3.06
N PRO A 165 9.89 5.08 -2.93
CA PRO A 165 9.46 6.17 -2.07
C PRO A 165 9.91 5.99 -0.60
N GLU A 166 10.01 4.75 -0.10
CA GLU A 166 10.58 4.49 1.23
C GLU A 166 12.06 4.85 1.31
N LYS A 167 12.84 4.56 0.26
CA LYS A 167 14.25 4.94 0.23
C LYS A 167 14.40 6.46 0.17
N LEU A 168 13.52 7.16 -0.55
CA LEU A 168 13.47 8.64 -0.52
C LEU A 168 13.15 9.15 0.88
N LEU A 169 12.23 8.51 1.63
CA LEU A 169 11.96 8.85 3.02
C LEU A 169 13.17 8.65 3.93
N GLU A 170 13.90 7.54 3.79
CA GLU A 170 15.12 7.28 4.56
C GLU A 170 16.18 8.37 4.36
N VAL A 171 16.39 8.78 3.10
CA VAL A 171 17.30 9.87 2.75
C VAL A 171 16.80 11.20 3.32
N ALA A 172 15.50 11.47 3.20
CA ALA A 172 14.87 12.68 3.73
C ALA A 172 15.03 12.81 5.24
N LEU A 173 14.73 11.75 5.99
CA LEU A 173 14.95 11.70 7.43
C LEU A 173 16.43 11.89 7.78
N SER A 174 17.34 11.24 7.05
CA SER A 174 18.78 11.37 7.31
C SER A 174 19.28 12.81 7.09
N LYS A 175 18.73 13.54 6.12
CA LYS A 175 19.02 14.96 5.90
C LYS A 175 18.45 15.87 6.99
N ILE A 176 17.22 15.61 7.45
CA ILE A 176 16.62 16.33 8.60
C ILE A 176 17.47 16.08 9.86
N ARG A 177 17.95 14.85 10.05
CA ARG A 177 18.83 14.51 11.18
C ARG A 177 20.16 15.26 11.12
N LEU A 178 20.78 15.36 9.93
CA LEU A 178 22.00 16.16 9.73
C LEU A 178 21.77 17.64 10.04
N PHE A 179 20.61 18.20 9.68
CA PHE A 179 20.26 19.56 10.07
C PHE A 179 20.18 19.71 11.60
N LEU A 180 19.50 18.77 12.26
CA LEU A 180 19.34 18.74 13.71
C LEU A 180 20.60 18.31 14.48
N SER A 181 21.66 17.84 13.82
CA SER A 181 22.92 17.53 14.51
C SER A 181 23.76 18.78 14.78
N LYS A 182 23.39 19.93 14.20
CA LYS A 182 23.94 21.24 14.55
C LYS A 182 23.27 21.70 15.86
N ASP A 183 24.03 21.85 16.94
CA ASP A 183 23.48 22.14 18.28
C ASP A 183 22.55 23.36 18.30
N GLU A 184 22.92 24.44 17.59
CA GLU A 184 22.08 25.65 17.48
C GLU A 184 20.71 25.35 16.84
N SER A 185 20.70 24.56 15.76
CA SER A 185 19.47 24.18 15.05
C SER A 185 18.59 23.28 15.90
N ARG A 186 19.18 22.30 16.60
CA ARG A 186 18.46 21.41 17.51
C ARG A 186 17.78 22.20 18.63
N ASP A 187 18.56 23.01 19.34
CA ASP A 187 18.09 23.71 20.54
C ASP A 187 17.01 24.75 20.16
N TYR A 188 17.16 25.40 19.02
CA TYR A 188 16.17 26.30 18.46
C TYR A 188 14.84 25.59 18.15
N ILE A 189 14.88 24.50 17.39
CA ILE A 189 13.69 23.71 17.02
C ILE A 189 13.02 23.13 18.26
N GLN A 190 13.80 22.59 19.19
CA GLN A 190 13.29 22.03 20.44
C GLN A 190 12.52 23.08 21.26
N LYS A 191 13.11 24.27 21.47
CA LYS A 191 12.45 25.37 22.19
C LYS A 191 11.14 25.76 21.51
N ARG A 192 11.15 25.89 20.18
CA ARG A 192 9.95 26.28 19.42
C ARG A 192 8.85 25.22 19.49
N MET A 193 9.20 23.94 19.40
CA MET A 193 8.25 22.84 19.54
C MET A 193 7.63 22.79 20.94
N MET A 194 8.41 23.05 21.99
CA MET A 194 7.90 23.10 23.38
C MET A 194 6.92 24.25 23.59
N ILE A 195 7.26 25.46 23.12
CA ILE A 195 6.38 26.63 23.23
C ILE A 195 5.03 26.39 22.55
N ALA A 196 5.04 25.73 21.39
CA ALA A 196 3.82 25.45 20.63
C ALA A 196 3.00 24.26 21.17
N ASN A 197 3.57 23.42 22.04
CA ASN A 197 2.91 22.24 22.59
C ASN A 197 3.09 22.16 24.12
N PRO A 198 2.44 23.06 24.89
CA PRO A 198 2.54 23.04 26.36
C PRO A 198 2.12 21.69 26.95
N GLY A 199 2.90 21.17 27.89
CA GLY A 199 2.66 19.87 28.56
C GLY A 199 3.16 18.65 27.80
N LYS A 200 3.81 18.81 26.64
CA LYS A 200 4.44 17.72 25.86
C LYS A 200 5.97 17.80 25.82
N GLU A 201 6.59 18.57 26.70
CA GLU A 201 8.02 18.88 26.68
C GLU A 201 8.88 17.62 26.77
N LEU A 202 8.53 16.69 27.67
CA LEU A 202 9.25 15.43 27.84
C LEU A 202 9.12 14.54 26.59
N SER A 203 7.92 14.47 26.00
CA SER A 203 7.67 13.70 24.78
C SER A 203 8.47 14.24 23.59
N ILE A 204 8.56 15.57 23.45
CA ILE A 204 9.35 16.23 22.42
C ILE A 204 10.84 15.95 22.59
N LYS A 205 11.38 16.07 23.82
CA LYS A 205 12.79 15.74 24.11
C LYS A 205 13.10 14.30 23.75
N ASN A 206 12.29 13.36 24.24
CA ASN A 206 12.48 11.93 24.00
C ASN A 206 12.40 11.60 22.50
N SER A 207 11.48 12.22 21.76
CA SER A 207 11.32 11.99 20.31
C SER A 207 12.51 12.53 19.52
N LEU A 208 13.03 13.72 19.87
CA LEU A 208 14.24 14.28 19.24
C LEU A 208 15.48 13.43 19.56
N GLU A 209 15.64 13.02 20.81
CA GLU A 209 16.75 12.18 21.25
C GLU A 209 16.70 10.81 20.58
N GLN A 210 15.52 10.16 20.53
CA GLN A 210 15.34 8.90 19.83
C GLN A 210 15.66 9.04 18.34
N PHE A 211 15.23 10.14 17.70
CA PHE A 211 15.52 10.37 16.28
C PHE A 211 17.01 10.54 15.99
N GLN A 212 17.75 11.18 16.89
CA GLN A 212 19.20 11.34 16.77
C GLN A 212 19.95 10.03 17.02
N THR A 213 19.53 9.25 18.03
CA THR A 213 20.29 8.08 18.51
C THR A 213 19.86 6.76 17.87
N ARG A 214 18.59 6.62 17.44
CA ARG A 214 17.98 5.37 16.97
C ARG A 214 17.12 5.59 15.71
N PRO A 215 17.73 5.93 14.57
CA PRO A 215 17.00 6.33 13.37
C PRO A 215 16.14 5.22 12.74
N SER A 216 16.56 3.96 12.85
CA SER A 216 15.77 2.81 12.37
C SER A 216 14.47 2.66 13.16
N GLU A 217 14.51 2.85 14.48
CA GLU A 217 13.33 2.85 15.33
C GLU A 217 12.41 4.01 14.99
N SER A 218 12.95 5.21 14.73
CA SER A 218 12.14 6.37 14.35
C SER A 218 11.42 6.20 13.02
N LEU A 219 12.06 5.58 12.02
CA LEU A 219 11.43 5.23 10.76
C LEU A 219 10.29 4.21 10.96
N SER A 220 10.51 3.20 11.80
CA SER A 220 9.47 2.23 12.15
C SER A 220 8.31 2.88 12.91
N ALA A 221 8.62 3.79 13.83
CA ALA A 221 7.64 4.54 14.60
C ALA A 221 6.75 5.38 13.67
N LEU A 222 7.33 6.06 12.67
CA LEU A 222 6.59 6.87 11.69
C LEU A 222 5.54 6.04 10.94
N LYS A 223 5.73 4.71 10.79
CA LYS A 223 4.77 3.83 10.13
C LYS A 223 3.64 3.31 11.04
N HIS A 224 3.84 3.29 12.37
CA HIS A 224 2.99 2.51 13.29
C HIS A 224 2.52 3.26 14.55
N SER A 225 3.10 4.40 14.91
CA SER A 225 2.83 5.09 16.19
C SER A 225 1.93 6.30 16.01
N GLY A 226 0.93 6.48 16.88
CA GLY A 226 -0.04 7.57 16.79
C GLY A 226 0.52 8.95 17.19
N ASP A 227 1.24 9.01 18.32
CA ASP A 227 1.72 10.30 18.86
C ASP A 227 2.90 10.87 18.08
N ILE A 228 3.66 10.02 17.38
CA ILE A 228 4.79 10.46 16.56
C ILE A 228 4.33 11.30 15.35
N TYR A 229 3.09 11.11 14.88
CA TYR A 229 2.57 11.88 13.75
C TYR A 229 2.49 13.38 14.05
N LEU A 230 2.11 13.74 15.29
CA LEU A 230 2.06 15.13 15.74
C LEU A 230 3.44 15.75 15.85
N PHE A 231 4.40 14.98 16.39
CA PHE A 231 5.80 15.36 16.46
C PHE A 231 6.34 15.71 15.07
N TRP A 232 6.20 14.79 14.10
CA TRP A 232 6.68 15.00 12.73
C TRP A 232 6.00 16.15 12.02
N ASN A 233 4.69 16.33 12.19
CA ASN A 233 3.96 17.46 11.62
C ASN A 233 4.46 18.80 12.17
N SER A 234 4.66 18.89 13.49
CA SER A 234 5.21 20.09 14.12
C SER A 234 6.64 20.38 13.64
N LEU A 235 7.51 19.37 13.65
CA LEU A 235 8.89 19.50 13.20
C LEU A 235 8.97 19.99 11.75
N CYS A 236 8.26 19.31 10.84
CA CYS A 236 8.23 19.66 9.42
C CYS A 236 7.67 21.06 9.19
N SER A 237 6.58 21.41 9.89
CA SER A 237 5.97 22.74 9.79
C SER A 237 6.93 23.85 10.23
N PHE A 238 7.65 23.68 11.35
CA PHE A 238 8.57 24.72 11.84
C PHE A 238 9.75 24.93 10.89
N ILE A 239 10.37 23.84 10.42
CA ILE A 239 11.46 23.94 9.44
C ILE A 239 10.96 24.65 8.18
N ARG A 240 9.80 24.25 7.63
CA ARG A 240 9.25 24.89 6.42
C ARG A 240 8.99 26.38 6.60
N GLN A 241 8.39 26.78 7.73
CA GLN A 241 8.07 28.19 7.99
C GLN A 241 9.30 29.09 8.00
N ASP A 242 10.45 28.59 8.49
CA ASP A 242 11.68 29.38 8.55
C ASP A 242 12.29 29.62 7.18
N TYR A 243 12.20 28.64 6.30
CA TYR A 243 12.76 28.76 4.95
C TYR A 243 11.76 29.31 3.93
N ALA A 244 10.45 29.35 4.24
CA ALA A 244 9.43 29.85 3.33
C ALA A 244 9.67 31.32 2.91
N LYS A 245 10.15 32.17 3.84
CA LYS A 245 10.38 33.61 3.59
C LYS A 245 11.74 33.92 2.95
N LYS A 246 12.63 32.93 2.86
CA LYS A 246 13.99 33.13 2.35
C LYS A 246 13.98 33.08 0.82
N THR A 247 14.36 34.18 0.15
CA THR A 247 14.40 34.26 -1.32
C THR A 247 15.54 33.44 -1.91
N GLU A 248 16.75 33.57 -1.34
CA GLU A 248 17.92 32.81 -1.77
C GLU A 248 18.26 31.69 -0.79
N LYS A 249 18.21 30.46 -1.29
CA LYS A 249 18.47 29.24 -0.49
C LYS A 249 19.73 28.55 -0.99
N THR A 250 20.56 28.07 -0.08
CA THR A 250 21.70 27.22 -0.43
C THR A 250 21.21 25.84 -0.89
N ALA A 251 22.08 25.07 -1.56
CA ALA A 251 21.75 23.71 -1.98
C ALA A 251 21.40 22.78 -0.79
N GLU A 252 22.02 23.01 0.38
CA GLU A 252 21.71 22.29 1.62
C GLU A 252 20.30 22.63 2.11
N GLU A 253 19.92 23.91 2.09
CA GLU A 253 18.60 24.37 2.52
C GLU A 253 17.49 23.89 1.57
N VAL A 254 17.74 23.90 0.25
CA VAL A 254 16.83 23.31 -0.73
C VAL A 254 16.63 21.81 -0.46
N ALA A 255 17.72 21.07 -0.23
CA ALA A 255 17.65 19.65 0.08
C ALA A 255 16.92 19.36 1.41
N LEU A 256 17.04 20.25 2.40
CA LEU A 256 16.30 20.15 3.65
C LEU A 256 14.80 20.34 3.43
N ILE A 257 14.38 21.36 2.68
CA ILE A 257 12.95 21.63 2.39
C ILE A 257 12.32 20.49 1.58
N GLN A 258 13.03 20.01 0.56
CA GLN A 258 12.65 18.83 -0.21
C GLN A 258 12.42 17.61 0.70
N SER A 259 13.32 17.40 1.68
CA SER A 259 13.20 16.31 2.66
C SER A 259 12.02 16.49 3.61
N VAL A 260 11.74 17.73 4.02
CA VAL A 260 10.58 18.07 4.85
C VAL A 260 9.28 17.78 4.12
N PHE A 261 9.17 18.08 2.81
CA PHE A 261 8.00 17.73 2.02
C PHE A 261 7.76 16.22 1.92
N ILE A 262 8.81 15.44 1.60
CA ILE A 262 8.71 13.98 1.54
C ILE A 262 8.26 13.40 2.88
N THR A 263 8.88 13.87 3.96
CA THR A 263 8.61 13.40 5.32
C THR A 263 7.18 13.73 5.75
N GLU A 264 6.74 14.98 5.57
CA GLU A 264 5.39 15.39 5.97
C GLU A 264 4.31 14.66 5.16
N TYR A 265 4.49 14.53 3.85
CA TYR A 265 3.52 13.83 3.01
C TYR A 265 3.36 12.37 3.45
N LEU A 266 4.49 11.65 3.59
CA LEU A 266 4.44 10.25 4.00
C LEU A 266 3.95 10.09 5.45
N ASN A 267 4.29 11.01 6.35
CA ASN A 267 3.76 11.03 7.71
C ASN A 267 2.23 11.12 7.72
N ASN A 268 1.65 11.99 6.90
CA ASN A 268 0.19 12.11 6.76
C ASN A 268 -0.43 10.86 6.11
N HIS A 269 0.21 10.30 5.09
CA HIS A 269 -0.22 9.04 4.48
C HIS A 269 -0.28 7.88 5.50
N TYR A 270 0.78 7.68 6.28
CA TYR A 270 0.81 6.64 7.31
C TYR A 270 -0.19 6.90 8.44
N LYS A 271 -0.37 8.17 8.85
CA LYS A 271 -1.41 8.57 9.81
C LYS A 271 -2.80 8.18 9.31
N SER A 272 -3.15 8.53 8.07
CA SER A 272 -4.45 8.18 7.47
C SER A 272 -4.65 6.68 7.40
N LYS A 273 -3.61 5.92 6.99
CA LYS A 273 -3.66 4.46 6.95
C LYS A 273 -3.84 3.82 8.33
N ALA A 274 -3.13 4.32 9.34
CA ALA A 274 -3.27 3.86 10.73
C ALA A 274 -4.67 4.16 11.29
N GLN A 275 -5.22 5.34 11.02
CA GLN A 275 -6.58 5.71 11.41
C GLN A 275 -7.63 4.83 10.72
N GLN A 276 -7.50 4.58 9.42
CA GLN A 276 -8.38 3.67 8.68
C GLN A 276 -8.32 2.25 9.24
N ASN A 277 -7.12 1.75 9.56
CA ASN A 277 -6.96 0.44 10.18
C ASN A 277 -7.63 0.35 11.55
N LEU A 278 -7.48 1.37 12.40
CA LEU A 278 -8.12 1.42 13.71
C LEU A 278 -9.65 1.51 13.59
N GLN A 279 -10.15 2.32 12.67
CA GLN A 279 -11.58 2.44 12.37
C GLN A 279 -12.14 1.10 11.91
N ARG A 280 -11.46 0.42 10.98
CA ARG A 280 -11.81 -0.92 10.51
C ARG A 280 -11.88 -1.92 11.66
N GLN A 281 -10.84 -2.01 12.49
CA GLN A 281 -10.82 -2.93 13.64
C GLN A 281 -11.95 -2.64 14.62
N THR A 282 -12.23 -1.36 14.90
CA THR A 282 -13.32 -0.95 15.79
C THR A 282 -14.68 -1.31 15.20
N ALA A 283 -14.86 -1.09 13.90
CA ALA A 283 -16.09 -1.44 13.20
C ALA A 283 -16.34 -2.96 13.17
N LEU A 284 -15.30 -3.78 12.99
CA LEU A 284 -15.40 -5.25 13.08
C LEU A 284 -15.71 -5.73 14.50
N LYS A 285 -15.15 -5.10 15.54
CA LYS A 285 -15.56 -5.37 16.93
C LYS A 285 -17.02 -5.01 17.19
N ASN A 286 -17.48 -3.87 16.67
CA ASN A 286 -18.90 -3.47 16.78
C ASN A 286 -19.82 -4.43 16.01
N LEU A 287 -19.37 -4.93 14.84
CA LEU A 287 -20.06 -5.96 14.07
C LEU A 287 -20.27 -7.22 14.92
N GLU A 288 -19.21 -7.71 15.57
CA GLU A 288 -19.27 -8.84 16.49
C GLU A 288 -20.22 -8.58 17.66
N LEU A 289 -20.21 -7.38 18.25
CA LEU A 289 -21.15 -7.01 19.31
C LEU A 289 -22.61 -7.03 18.84
N CYS A 290 -22.90 -6.65 17.59
CA CYS A 290 -24.25 -6.71 17.03
C CYS A 290 -24.78 -8.16 16.95
N PHE A 291 -23.92 -9.13 16.64
CA PHE A 291 -24.30 -10.54 16.67
C PHE A 291 -24.69 -11.04 18.08
N HIS A 292 -24.19 -10.38 19.14
CA HIS A 292 -24.54 -10.70 20.52
C HIS A 292 -25.81 -10.01 21.02
N LYS A 293 -26.47 -9.19 20.20
CA LYS A 293 -27.74 -8.52 20.54
C LYS A 293 -28.92 -9.34 20.04
N ALA A 294 -30.05 -9.23 20.74
CA ALA A 294 -31.31 -9.79 20.25
C ALA A 294 -31.65 -9.18 18.87
N PRO A 295 -32.20 -9.95 17.92
CA PRO A 295 -32.79 -11.29 18.07
C PRO A 295 -31.81 -12.47 18.04
N TYR A 296 -30.48 -12.25 17.98
CA TYR A 296 -29.42 -13.27 17.96
C TYR A 296 -29.25 -14.08 16.67
N PHE A 297 -30.20 -14.04 15.75
CA PHE A 297 -30.07 -14.61 14.40
C PHE A 297 -30.29 -13.54 13.35
N PHE A 298 -29.48 -13.56 12.30
CA PHE A 298 -29.46 -12.50 11.30
C PHE A 298 -29.25 -13.08 9.91
N ASP A 299 -29.91 -12.52 8.90
CA ASP A 299 -29.60 -12.76 7.49
C ASP A 299 -28.58 -11.72 6.98
N ARG A 300 -28.14 -11.88 5.73
CA ARG A 300 -27.17 -10.94 5.13
C ARG A 300 -27.71 -9.50 5.05
N ASP A 301 -28.99 -9.34 4.75
CA ASP A 301 -29.61 -8.01 4.62
C ASP A 301 -29.69 -7.27 5.94
N THR A 302 -29.84 -8.01 7.04
CA THR A 302 -29.85 -7.46 8.40
C THR A 302 -28.42 -7.14 8.85
N ILE A 303 -27.46 -8.01 8.58
CA ILE A 303 -26.03 -7.77 8.87
C ILE A 303 -25.54 -6.51 8.15
N ALA A 304 -25.93 -6.31 6.89
CA ALA A 304 -25.58 -5.12 6.12
C ALA A 304 -26.11 -3.81 6.72
N ARG A 305 -27.15 -3.87 7.55
CA ARG A 305 -27.78 -2.72 8.23
C ARG A 305 -27.30 -2.52 9.66
N PHE A 306 -26.33 -3.30 10.14
CA PHE A 306 -25.78 -3.11 11.49
C PHE A 306 -25.18 -1.71 11.65
N THR A 307 -25.41 -1.13 12.82
CA THR A 307 -24.92 0.20 13.19
C THR A 307 -24.03 0.12 14.43
N ASP A 308 -23.15 1.10 14.60
CA ASP A 308 -22.40 1.30 15.84
C ASP A 308 -23.33 1.78 16.98
N SER A 309 -22.74 2.01 18.16
CA SER A 309 -23.46 2.52 19.35
C SER A 309 -24.08 3.92 19.17
N ARG A 310 -23.68 4.66 18.13
CA ARG A 310 -24.17 6.00 17.79
C ARG A 310 -25.20 5.98 16.66
N GLY A 311 -25.55 4.79 16.15
CA GLY A 311 -26.49 4.64 15.04
C GLY A 311 -25.87 4.83 13.66
N VAL A 312 -24.54 4.90 13.55
CA VAL A 312 -23.85 5.02 12.26
C VAL A 312 -23.71 3.65 11.62
N PRO A 313 -24.10 3.45 10.34
CA PRO A 313 -23.89 2.19 9.64
C PRO A 313 -22.43 1.71 9.71
N LEU A 314 -22.25 0.41 9.98
CA LEU A 314 -20.92 -0.21 9.99
C LEU A 314 -20.39 -0.43 8.58
N LEU A 315 -21.28 -0.72 7.63
CA LEU A 315 -20.96 -0.80 6.22
C LEU A 315 -20.49 0.58 5.71
N GLY A 316 -19.28 0.64 5.14
CA GLY A 316 -18.59 1.89 4.79
C GLY A 316 -17.48 2.29 5.76
N GLN A 317 -17.46 1.74 6.99
CA GLN A 317 -16.32 1.88 7.92
C GLN A 317 -15.26 0.78 7.71
N TYR A 318 -15.64 -0.29 7.00
CA TYR A 318 -14.77 -1.34 6.47
C TYR A 318 -15.18 -1.64 5.02
N LYS A 319 -14.31 -2.30 4.25
CA LYS A 319 -14.58 -2.72 2.87
C LYS A 319 -15.48 -3.96 2.85
N SER A 320 -16.26 -4.17 1.78
CA SER A 320 -17.12 -5.36 1.66
C SER A 320 -16.35 -6.67 1.81
N ASN A 321 -15.12 -6.74 1.29
CA ASN A 321 -14.25 -7.90 1.46
C ASN A 321 -13.90 -8.17 2.93
N ASP A 322 -13.77 -7.13 3.77
CA ASP A 322 -13.50 -7.31 5.21
C ASP A 322 -14.67 -8.03 5.91
N LEU A 323 -15.92 -7.78 5.49
CA LEU A 323 -17.10 -8.48 6.03
C LEU A 323 -17.13 -9.95 5.60
N GLU A 324 -16.81 -10.23 4.33
CA GLU A 324 -16.75 -11.61 3.84
C GLU A 324 -15.64 -12.40 4.54
N GLU A 325 -14.48 -11.77 4.73
CA GLU A 325 -13.36 -12.35 5.47
C GLU A 325 -13.73 -12.59 6.94
N PHE A 326 -14.37 -11.61 7.60
CA PHE A 326 -14.87 -11.77 8.97
C PHE A 326 -15.85 -12.95 9.10
N ILE A 327 -16.85 -13.04 8.21
CA ILE A 327 -17.82 -14.13 8.24
C ILE A 327 -17.11 -15.46 8.00
N LYS A 328 -16.21 -15.54 7.00
CA LYS A 328 -15.46 -16.75 6.68
C LYS A 328 -14.57 -17.21 7.83
N GLU A 329 -13.88 -16.28 8.49
CA GLU A 329 -13.03 -16.56 9.65
C GLU A 329 -13.86 -17.10 10.81
N LYS A 330 -14.98 -16.44 11.14
CA LYS A 330 -15.86 -16.83 12.26
C LYS A 330 -16.69 -18.09 11.98
N SER A 331 -16.99 -18.36 10.70
CA SER A 331 -17.72 -19.54 10.23
C SER A 331 -16.80 -20.62 9.65
N GLY A 332 -15.51 -20.62 9.99
CA GLY A 332 -14.51 -21.57 9.48
C GLY A 332 -14.87 -23.04 9.71
N GLU A 333 -14.13 -23.97 9.12
CA GLU A 333 -14.46 -25.40 9.18
C GLU A 333 -14.53 -25.91 10.63
N ALA A 334 -15.60 -26.62 10.94
CA ALA A 334 -15.76 -27.31 12.20
C ALA A 334 -14.65 -28.36 12.32
N ASN A 335 -13.80 -28.21 13.33
CA ASN A 335 -12.90 -29.28 13.74
C ASN A 335 -13.74 -30.28 14.56
N PRO A 336 -13.52 -31.61 14.46
CA PRO A 336 -14.20 -32.60 15.31
C PRO A 336 -14.23 -32.22 16.81
N ASP A 337 -13.24 -31.46 17.30
CA ASP A 337 -13.16 -31.02 18.70
C ASP A 337 -13.72 -29.61 18.96
N ARG A 338 -14.10 -28.84 17.94
CA ARG A 338 -14.57 -27.44 18.11
C ARG A 338 -15.52 -26.96 17.01
N LEU A 339 -16.72 -26.56 17.45
CA LEU A 339 -17.67 -25.84 16.60
C LEU A 339 -17.20 -24.40 16.29
N PRO A 340 -17.54 -23.87 15.09
CA PRO A 340 -17.24 -22.48 14.72
C PRO A 340 -17.93 -21.48 15.66
N ASP A 341 -17.38 -20.27 15.77
CA ASP A 341 -17.94 -19.24 16.64
C ASP A 341 -19.26 -18.68 16.06
N LEU A 342 -19.34 -18.55 14.74
CA LEU A 342 -20.53 -18.17 14.00
C LEU A 342 -21.10 -19.38 13.25
N LEU A 343 -22.25 -19.86 13.71
CA LEU A 343 -22.96 -20.97 13.08
C LEU A 343 -23.85 -20.45 11.96
N VAL A 344 -23.99 -21.28 10.93
CA VAL A 344 -24.77 -21.00 9.74
C VAL A 344 -25.83 -22.08 9.61
N PHE A 345 -27.08 -21.69 9.48
CA PHE A 345 -28.18 -22.61 9.21
C PHE A 345 -29.07 -22.06 8.09
N ARG A 346 -29.91 -22.93 7.54
CA ARG A 346 -30.89 -22.57 6.51
C ARG A 346 -32.28 -23.00 6.95
N THR A 347 -33.24 -22.14 6.72
CA THR A 347 -34.66 -22.50 6.80
C THR A 347 -35.07 -23.25 5.54
N ASP A 348 -36.21 -23.94 5.57
CA ASP A 348 -36.69 -24.75 4.43
C ASP A 348 -36.95 -23.94 3.15
N ASP A 349 -37.16 -22.64 3.27
CA ASP A 349 -37.27 -21.69 2.15
C ASP A 349 -35.91 -21.32 1.52
N GLY A 350 -34.81 -21.92 2.01
CA GLY A 350 -33.45 -21.72 1.53
C GLY A 350 -32.77 -20.47 2.08
N ARG A 351 -33.43 -19.66 2.92
CA ARG A 351 -32.80 -18.46 3.50
C ARG A 351 -31.72 -18.84 4.49
N ARG A 352 -30.59 -18.14 4.40
CA ARG A 352 -29.40 -18.38 5.21
C ARG A 352 -29.37 -17.42 6.39
N TYR A 353 -29.23 -17.98 7.58
CA TYR A 353 -29.12 -17.23 8.83
C TYR A 353 -27.79 -17.53 9.54
N PHE A 354 -27.37 -16.56 10.35
CA PHE A 354 -26.13 -16.56 11.12
C PHE A 354 -26.45 -16.36 12.59
N VAL A 355 -25.87 -17.18 13.46
CA VAL A 355 -26.05 -17.11 14.93
C VAL A 355 -24.73 -17.40 15.64
N MET A 356 -24.41 -16.64 16.68
CA MET A 356 -23.24 -16.95 17.52
C MET A 356 -23.51 -18.21 18.32
N LYS A 357 -22.54 -19.13 18.38
CA LYS A 357 -22.68 -20.42 19.11
C LYS A 357 -23.19 -20.25 20.55
N GLU A 358 -22.72 -19.21 21.24
CA GLU A 358 -23.09 -18.89 22.63
C GLU A 358 -24.54 -18.40 22.77
N LYS A 359 -25.15 -17.95 21.66
CA LYS A 359 -26.51 -17.44 21.63
C LYS A 359 -27.53 -18.45 21.10
N VAL A 360 -27.10 -19.65 20.69
CA VAL A 360 -28.01 -20.71 20.22
C VAL A 360 -29.01 -21.10 21.29
N LEU A 361 -28.57 -21.47 22.49
CA LEU A 361 -29.51 -21.86 23.57
C LEU A 361 -30.46 -20.72 23.98
N PRO A 362 -29.99 -19.48 24.24
CA PRO A 362 -30.89 -18.34 24.47
C PRO A 362 -31.90 -18.12 23.34
N LEU A 363 -31.46 -18.30 22.08
CA LEU A 363 -32.31 -18.18 20.92
C LEU A 363 -33.38 -19.27 20.87
N VAL A 364 -33.00 -20.53 21.06
CA VAL A 364 -33.93 -21.67 21.08
C VAL A 364 -34.98 -21.48 22.17
N ILE A 365 -34.59 -21.10 23.38
CA ILE A 365 -35.54 -20.86 24.48
C ILE A 365 -36.54 -19.75 24.11
N ARG A 366 -36.04 -18.65 23.55
CA ARG A 366 -36.90 -17.55 23.10
C ARG A 366 -37.87 -18.00 22.01
N LEU A 367 -37.37 -18.63 20.96
CA LEU A 367 -38.17 -19.13 19.85
C LEU A 367 -39.19 -20.20 20.29
N CYS A 368 -38.84 -21.06 21.24
CA CYS A 368 -39.76 -22.00 21.85
C CYS A 368 -40.91 -21.28 22.57
N ASN A 369 -40.62 -20.23 23.34
CA ASN A 369 -41.66 -19.46 24.02
C ASN A 369 -42.58 -18.73 23.03
N ASP A 370 -42.00 -18.12 21.99
CA ASP A 370 -42.74 -17.40 20.95
C ASP A 370 -43.60 -18.38 20.13
N GLY A 371 -43.03 -19.52 19.71
CA GLY A 371 -43.67 -20.54 18.88
C GLY A 371 -44.71 -21.38 19.63
N ARG A 372 -44.48 -21.70 20.90
CA ARG A 372 -45.38 -22.55 21.72
C ARG A 372 -46.80 -22.03 21.72
N LYS A 373 -46.99 -20.72 21.91
CA LYS A 373 -48.32 -20.12 21.95
C LYS A 373 -49.03 -20.27 20.60
N VAL A 374 -48.33 -19.91 19.51
CA VAL A 374 -48.89 -19.94 18.15
C VAL A 374 -49.24 -21.37 17.71
N ILE A 375 -48.35 -22.34 17.97
CA ILE A 375 -48.57 -23.75 17.63
C ILE A 375 -49.73 -24.31 18.44
N LYS A 376 -49.75 -24.08 19.76
CA LYS A 376 -50.85 -24.53 20.64
C LYS A 376 -52.20 -23.98 20.17
N ASP A 377 -52.29 -22.67 19.93
CA ASP A 377 -53.54 -22.02 19.53
C ASP A 377 -54.02 -22.52 18.15
N THR A 378 -53.10 -22.85 17.25
CA THR A 378 -53.41 -23.43 15.93
C THR A 378 -53.96 -24.85 16.06
N ILE A 379 -53.28 -25.73 16.81
CA ILE A 379 -53.74 -27.11 17.02
C ILE A 379 -55.10 -27.12 17.71
N ILE A 380 -55.31 -26.28 18.74
CA ILE A 380 -56.61 -26.18 19.42
C ILE A 380 -57.71 -25.77 18.44
N ARG A 381 -57.45 -24.81 17.56
CA ARG A 381 -58.42 -24.36 16.56
C ARG A 381 -58.75 -25.46 15.55
N GLU A 382 -57.75 -26.17 15.07
CA GLU A 382 -57.95 -27.31 14.15
C GLU A 382 -58.77 -28.42 14.81
N TRP A 383 -58.43 -28.78 16.05
CA TRP A 383 -59.14 -29.80 16.80
C TRP A 383 -60.59 -29.39 17.08
N TYR A 384 -60.82 -28.12 17.43
CA TYR A 384 -62.17 -27.60 17.60
C TYR A 384 -63.02 -27.75 16.32
N GLN A 385 -62.44 -27.47 15.15
CA GLN A 385 -63.12 -27.65 13.86
C GLN A 385 -63.40 -29.13 13.54
N LEU A 386 -62.44 -30.02 13.83
CA LEU A 386 -62.64 -31.47 13.69
C LEU A 386 -63.76 -31.98 14.60
N PHE A 387 -63.80 -31.54 15.86
CA PHE A 387 -64.88 -31.91 16.78
C PHE A 387 -66.25 -31.38 16.35
N THR A 388 -66.31 -30.15 15.82
CA THR A 388 -67.55 -29.57 15.29
C THR A 388 -68.10 -30.37 14.09
N SER A 389 -67.22 -31.06 13.37
CA SER A 389 -67.58 -31.95 12.26
C SER A 389 -67.64 -33.43 12.67
N TYR A 390 -67.58 -33.76 13.96
CA TYR A 390 -67.57 -35.13 14.50
C TYR A 390 -66.43 -36.03 13.99
N HIS A 391 -65.30 -35.43 13.58
CA HIS A 391 -64.09 -36.14 13.15
C HIS A 391 -63.03 -36.18 14.27
N GLN A 392 -62.13 -37.17 14.20
CA GLN A 392 -60.97 -37.31 15.08
C GLN A 392 -59.73 -37.67 14.26
N GLU A 393 -58.55 -37.37 14.78
CA GLU A 393 -57.27 -37.76 14.17
C GLU A 393 -56.37 -38.54 15.14
N PRO A 394 -55.42 -39.35 14.62
CA PRO A 394 -54.52 -40.17 15.45
C PRO A 394 -53.72 -39.36 16.49
N ALA A 395 -53.32 -38.13 16.13
CA ALA A 395 -52.58 -37.20 16.99
C ALA A 395 -53.34 -36.81 18.29
N MET A 396 -54.65 -37.07 18.37
CA MET A 396 -55.44 -36.86 19.59
C MET A 396 -55.32 -38.02 20.60
N LYS A 397 -54.83 -39.19 20.16
CA LYS A 397 -54.92 -40.46 20.91
C LYS A 397 -53.56 -41.02 21.34
N ASN A 398 -52.49 -40.68 20.63
CA ASN A 398 -51.16 -41.18 20.96
C ASN A 398 -50.07 -40.09 20.83
N SER A 399 -49.03 -40.22 21.64
CA SER A 399 -47.92 -39.25 21.70
C SER A 399 -47.09 -39.19 20.42
N PRO A 400 -46.73 -40.31 19.74
CA PRO A 400 -45.92 -40.24 18.52
C PRO A 400 -46.56 -39.45 17.38
N ASP A 401 -47.87 -39.62 17.15
CA ASP A 401 -48.59 -38.86 16.13
C ASP A 401 -48.80 -37.40 16.53
N PHE A 402 -48.93 -37.12 17.84
CA PHE A 402 -48.95 -35.75 18.34
C PHE A 402 -47.62 -35.03 18.12
N GLU A 403 -46.49 -35.67 18.41
CA GLU A 403 -45.15 -35.13 18.19
C GLU A 403 -44.91 -34.78 16.71
N LYS A 404 -45.28 -35.68 15.79
CA LYS A 404 -45.23 -35.41 14.33
C LYS A 404 -46.10 -34.22 13.92
N LYS A 405 -47.29 -34.09 14.51
CA LYS A 405 -48.17 -32.95 14.25
C LYS A 405 -47.55 -31.65 14.76
N VAL A 406 -46.98 -31.66 15.96
CA VAL A 406 -46.25 -30.51 16.53
C VAL A 406 -45.05 -30.14 15.66
N GLU A 407 -44.26 -31.12 15.20
CA GLU A 407 -43.13 -30.92 14.29
C GLU A 407 -43.58 -30.27 12.97
N MET A 408 -44.65 -30.78 12.36
CA MET A 408 -45.24 -30.22 11.14
C MET A 408 -45.66 -28.74 11.31
N HIS A 409 -46.33 -28.42 12.42
CA HIS A 409 -46.70 -27.03 12.71
C HIS A 409 -45.49 -26.17 13.06
N CYS A 410 -44.49 -26.71 13.76
CA CYS A 410 -43.25 -26.00 14.06
C CYS A 410 -42.53 -25.63 12.76
N LYS A 411 -42.42 -26.55 11.81
CA LYS A 411 -41.85 -26.32 10.49
C LYS A 411 -42.53 -25.17 9.75
N LYS A 412 -43.87 -25.13 9.78
CA LYS A 412 -44.67 -24.14 9.04
C LYS A 412 -44.75 -22.77 9.74
N LEU A 413 -44.90 -22.76 11.06
CA LEU A 413 -45.23 -21.55 11.84
C LEU A 413 -44.00 -20.96 12.55
N ALA A 414 -42.96 -21.76 12.78
CA ALA A 414 -41.71 -21.36 13.42
C ALA A 414 -40.50 -21.96 12.69
N PRO A 415 -40.29 -21.64 11.40
CA PRO A 415 -39.28 -22.28 10.56
C PRO A 415 -37.84 -22.11 11.07
N VAL A 416 -37.53 -20.97 11.71
CA VAL A 416 -36.23 -20.73 12.34
C VAL A 416 -36.00 -21.64 13.54
N LEU A 417 -37.04 -21.88 14.35
CA LEU A 417 -36.96 -22.82 15.47
C LEU A 417 -36.73 -24.24 14.97
N HIS A 418 -37.52 -24.65 13.98
CA HIS A 418 -37.40 -25.98 13.36
C HIS A 418 -36.01 -26.21 12.73
N ALA A 419 -35.39 -25.19 12.14
CA ALA A 419 -34.05 -25.32 11.55
C ALA A 419 -32.90 -25.35 12.58
N LEU A 420 -33.17 -25.01 13.84
CA LEU A 420 -32.17 -24.97 14.92
C LEU A 420 -32.25 -26.19 15.86
N LEU A 421 -33.42 -26.85 15.92
CA LEU A 421 -33.64 -28.12 16.63
C LEU A 421 -33.18 -29.27 15.73
#